data_AF-A0A447UQX4-F1
#
_entry.id   AF-A0A447UQX4-F1
#
_cell.length_a   1.000
_cell.length_b   1.000
_cell.length_c   1.000
_cell.angle_alpha   90.00
_cell.angle_beta   90.00
_cell.angle_gamma   90.00
#
_symmetry.space_group_name_H-M   'P 1'
#
loop_
_entity.id
_entity.type
_entity.pdbx_description
1 polymer ?
#
loop_
_entity_poly.entity_id
_entity_poly.type
_entity_poly.pdbx_seq_one_letter_code
_entity_poly.pdbx_strand_id
1 'polypeptide(L)'
;MIAACSRGINVTIVTDRSYNTEHNDFEKRKEKQQNLKAALEKLNALGIATKLVNRVHSKIVIGDDGLLCVGSFNWFSATREARYERYDTSMVYCGDNLKGEIEAIYNSLERRQV
;
A
#
# COMPACT_ATOMS: atom_id res chain seq x y z
N MET A 1 -5.77 9.36 6.06
CA MET A 1 -5.07 9.92 4.87
C MET A 1 -5.63 11.27 4.46
N ILE A 2 -6.93 11.44 4.21
CA ILE A 2 -7.52 12.76 3.89
C ILE A 2 -7.13 13.83 4.93
N ALA A 3 -7.27 13.53 6.22
CA ALA A 3 -6.87 14.43 7.31
C ALA A 3 -5.35 14.72 7.36
N ALA A 4 -4.51 13.87 6.76
CA ALA A 4 -3.08 14.12 6.64
C ALA A 4 -2.81 15.05 5.44
N CYS A 5 -3.42 14.76 4.29
CA CYS A 5 -3.35 15.61 3.10
C CYS A 5 -3.88 17.03 3.40
N SER A 6 -4.94 17.17 4.20
CA SER A 6 -5.47 18.49 4.60
C SER A 6 -4.51 19.29 5.48
N ARG A 7 -3.51 18.63 6.09
CA ARG A 7 -2.41 19.28 6.82
C ARG A 7 -1.18 19.53 5.96
N GLY A 8 -1.25 19.29 4.65
CA GLY A 8 -0.12 19.44 3.73
C GLY A 8 0.85 18.26 3.73
N ILE A 9 0.49 17.13 4.34
CA ILE A 9 1.34 15.92 4.35
C ILE A 9 1.18 15.19 3.01
N ASN A 10 2.31 14.90 2.36
CA ASN A 10 2.34 14.08 1.15
C ASN A 10 2.07 12.62 1.50
N VAL A 11 1.07 12.04 0.86
CA VAL A 11 0.70 10.63 1.06
C VAL A 11 0.82 9.90 -0.27
N THR A 12 1.58 8.79 -0.26
CA THR A 12 1.71 7.89 -1.41
C THR A 12 1.26 6.50 -1.02
N ILE A 13 0.36 5.90 -1.81
CA ILE A 13 -0.02 4.50 -1.70
C ILE A 13 0.70 3.71 -2.80
N VAL A 14 1.45 2.69 -2.39
CA VAL A 14 2.12 1.76 -3.31
C VAL A 14 1.39 0.42 -3.24
N THR A 15 0.94 -0.11 -4.38
CA THR A 15 0.22 -1.39 -4.43
C THR A 15 0.62 -2.23 -5.64
N ASP A 16 0.45 -3.54 -5.48
CA ASP A 16 0.75 -4.53 -6.50
C ASP A 16 -0.28 -4.54 -7.63
N ARG A 17 0.17 -4.51 -8.88
CA ARG A 17 -0.72 -4.55 -10.05
C ARG A 17 -1.38 -5.92 -10.23
N SER A 18 -0.60 -6.98 -10.25
CA SER A 18 -1.07 -8.33 -10.58
C SER A 18 -2.08 -8.86 -9.56
N TYR A 19 -1.81 -8.70 -8.28
CA TYR A 19 -2.70 -9.11 -7.19
C TYR A 19 -4.09 -8.46 -7.32
N ASN A 20 -4.12 -7.18 -7.71
CA ASN A 20 -5.34 -6.40 -7.86
C ASN A 20 -6.02 -6.56 -9.22
N THR A 21 -5.42 -7.25 -10.20
CA THR A 21 -5.99 -7.37 -11.55
C THR A 21 -6.15 -8.80 -12.04
N GLU A 22 -5.32 -9.75 -11.61
CA GLU A 22 -5.30 -11.11 -12.15
C GLU A 22 -6.41 -11.99 -11.56
N HIS A 23 -6.99 -12.81 -12.44
CA HIS A 23 -7.89 -13.91 -12.13
C HIS A 23 -7.94 -14.87 -13.32
N ASN A 24 -8.18 -16.15 -13.08
CA ASN A 24 -8.36 -17.18 -14.13
C ASN A 24 -9.68 -17.03 -14.91
N ASP A 25 -10.61 -16.24 -14.38
CA ASP A 25 -11.93 -16.03 -14.95
C ASP A 25 -11.92 -14.65 -15.59
N PHE A 26 -12.38 -14.56 -16.84
CA PHE A 26 -12.31 -13.36 -17.64
C PHE A 26 -13.14 -12.21 -17.04
N GLU A 27 -14.36 -12.49 -16.61
CA GLU A 27 -15.26 -11.46 -16.08
C GLU A 27 -14.76 -10.97 -14.72
N LYS A 28 -14.30 -11.88 -13.83
CA LYS A 28 -13.69 -11.47 -12.56
C LYS A 28 -12.41 -10.67 -12.76
N ARG A 29 -11.60 -11.01 -13.76
CA ARG A 29 -10.39 -10.23 -14.12
C ARG A 29 -10.76 -8.83 -14.58
N LYS A 30 -11.78 -8.70 -15.43
CA LYS A 30 -12.29 -7.41 -15.92
C LYS A 30 -12.86 -6.56 -14.77
N GLU A 31 -13.63 -7.17 -13.88
CA GLU A 31 -14.17 -6.52 -12.68
C GLU A 31 -13.06 -6.01 -11.78
N LYS A 32 -12.06 -6.85 -11.46
CA LYS A 32 -10.87 -6.46 -10.68
C LYS A 32 -10.14 -5.26 -11.29
N GLN A 33 -9.92 -5.28 -12.60
CA GLN A 33 -9.29 -4.15 -13.31
C GLN A 33 -10.08 -2.85 -13.19
N GLN A 34 -11.41 -2.93 -13.32
CA GLN A 34 -12.30 -1.78 -13.13
C GLN A 34 -12.27 -1.27 -11.69
N ASN A 35 -12.32 -2.17 -10.71
CA ASN A 35 -12.27 -1.83 -9.29
C ASN A 35 -10.95 -1.15 -8.91
N LEU A 36 -9.81 -1.69 -9.38
CA LEU A 36 -8.51 -1.06 -9.15
C LEU A 36 -8.47 0.34 -9.77
N LYS A 37 -8.89 0.48 -11.04
CA LYS A 37 -8.91 1.78 -11.72
C LYS A 37 -9.76 2.80 -10.95
N ALA A 38 -10.97 2.44 -10.56
CA ALA A 38 -11.87 3.31 -9.81
C ALA A 38 -11.30 3.69 -8.43
N ALA A 39 -10.62 2.76 -7.74
CA ALA A 39 -9.96 3.04 -6.47
C ALA A 39 -8.81 4.05 -6.64
N LEU A 40 -7.95 3.86 -7.65
CA LEU A 40 -6.85 4.77 -7.95
C LEU A 40 -7.35 6.17 -8.32
N GLU A 41 -8.38 6.27 -9.15
CA GLU A 41 -8.99 7.55 -9.54
C GLU A 41 -9.55 8.30 -8.32
N LYS A 42 -10.25 7.59 -7.43
CA LYS A 42 -10.76 8.18 -6.17
C LYS A 42 -9.64 8.66 -5.25
N LEU A 43 -8.58 7.88 -5.10
CA LEU A 43 -7.43 8.26 -4.27
C LEU A 43 -6.73 9.50 -4.82
N ASN A 44 -6.46 9.54 -6.13
CA ASN A 44 -5.82 10.68 -6.78
C ASN A 44 -6.70 11.94 -6.70
N ALA A 45 -8.02 11.82 -6.86
CA ALA A 45 -8.96 12.94 -6.69
C ALA A 45 -8.96 13.52 -5.26
N LEU A 46 -8.53 12.73 -4.26
CA LEU A 46 -8.37 13.16 -2.86
C LEU A 46 -6.96 13.72 -2.56
N GLY A 47 -6.11 13.89 -3.59
CA GLY A 47 -4.74 14.37 -3.43
C GLY A 47 -3.76 13.32 -2.89
N ILE A 48 -4.14 12.04 -2.91
CA ILE A 48 -3.28 10.93 -2.49
C ILE A 48 -2.60 10.36 -3.74
N ALA A 49 -1.27 10.41 -3.78
CA ALA A 49 -0.51 9.83 -4.88
C ALA A 49 -0.61 8.31 -4.86
N THR A 50 -0.68 7.68 -6.02
CA THR A 50 -0.70 6.22 -6.15
C THR A 50 0.41 5.72 -7.06
N LYS A 51 1.09 4.64 -6.67
CA LYS A 51 2.14 3.97 -7.45
C LYS A 51 1.80 2.49 -7.61
N LEU A 52 1.71 2.04 -8.86
CA LEU A 52 1.60 0.62 -9.19
C LEU A 52 2.99 0.02 -9.35
N VAL A 53 3.18 -1.15 -8.75
CA VAL A 53 4.43 -1.92 -8.81
C VAL A 53 4.13 -3.40 -9.04
N ASN A 54 5.15 -4.16 -9.40
CA ASN A 54 5.06 -5.60 -9.59
C ASN A 54 5.67 -6.39 -8.41
N ARG A 55 4.96 -7.44 -8.01
CA ARG A 55 5.32 -8.44 -7.00
C ARG A 55 5.60 -7.88 -5.61
N VAL A 56 4.84 -6.89 -5.17
CA VAL A 56 4.94 -6.39 -3.78
C VAL A 56 3.90 -7.06 -2.89
N HIS A 57 4.38 -7.71 -1.84
CA HIS A 57 3.55 -8.33 -0.81
C HIS A 57 3.91 -7.85 0.61
N SER A 58 4.81 -6.88 0.73
CA SER A 58 5.15 -6.25 2.01
C SER A 58 4.01 -5.33 2.46
N LYS A 59 3.69 -5.32 3.75
CA LYS A 59 2.71 -4.40 4.35
C LYS A 59 3.47 -3.48 5.27
N ILE A 60 3.76 -2.29 4.75
CA ILE A 60 4.66 -1.34 5.36
C ILE A 60 3.99 0.03 5.38
N VAL A 61 4.21 0.79 6.46
CA VAL A 61 3.94 2.23 6.52
C VAL A 61 5.25 2.93 6.86
N ILE A 62 5.60 3.95 6.08
CA ILE A 62 6.78 4.79 6.30
C ILE A 62 6.28 6.20 6.63
N GLY A 63 6.85 6.80 7.67
CA GLY A 63 6.67 8.21 8.00
C GLY A 63 8.01 8.91 7.94
N ASP A 64 8.19 9.75 6.92
CA ASP A 64 9.43 10.48 6.62
C ASP A 64 10.66 9.54 6.71
N ASP A 65 11.74 10.00 7.34
CA ASP A 65 12.99 9.25 7.50
C ASP A 65 13.10 8.51 8.86
N GLY A 66 12.07 8.63 9.72
CA GLY A 66 12.18 8.29 11.14
C GLY A 66 11.11 7.34 11.68
N LEU A 67 10.15 6.91 10.86
CA LEU A 67 9.11 5.94 11.26
C LEU A 67 8.97 4.84 10.23
N LEU A 68 9.05 3.60 10.70
CA LEU A 68 8.84 2.41 9.90
C LEU A 68 7.95 1.42 10.65
N CYS A 69 6.78 1.15 10.12
CA CYS A 69 5.89 0.08 10.60
C CYS A 69 5.90 -1.06 9.59
N VAL A 70 6.21 -2.27 10.05
CA VAL A 70 6.21 -3.49 9.24
C VAL A 70 5.35 -4.55 9.92
N GLY A 71 4.59 -5.33 9.14
CA GLY A 71 3.74 -6.37 9.73
C GLY A 71 3.03 -7.24 8.71
N SER A 72 2.17 -8.11 9.22
CA SER A 72 1.31 -8.98 8.40
C SER A 72 -0.03 -8.32 8.01
N PHE A 73 -0.41 -7.24 8.72
CA PHE A 73 -1.71 -6.60 8.56
C PHE A 73 -1.89 -5.93 7.19
N ASN A 74 -2.92 -6.34 6.44
CA ASN A 74 -3.29 -5.70 5.19
C ASN A 74 -4.08 -4.40 5.43
N TRP A 75 -3.40 -3.26 5.32
CA TRP A 75 -3.96 -1.94 5.65
C TRP A 75 -5.31 -1.60 4.98
N PHE A 76 -5.54 -2.07 3.75
CA PHE A 76 -6.76 -1.78 2.98
C PHE A 76 -7.67 -2.97 2.72
N SER A 77 -7.20 -4.20 2.96
CA SER A 77 -7.93 -5.42 2.59
C SER A 77 -8.08 -6.44 3.71
N ALA A 78 -7.63 -6.11 4.93
CA ALA A 78 -7.95 -6.93 6.09
C ALA A 78 -9.46 -6.99 6.28
N THR A 79 -9.99 -8.21 6.30
CA THR A 79 -11.40 -8.45 6.62
C THR A 79 -11.67 -8.11 8.08
N ARG A 80 -12.85 -7.55 8.32
CA ARG A 80 -13.32 -7.13 9.66
C ARG A 80 -14.46 -8.01 10.16
N GLU A 81 -14.81 -9.04 9.39
CA GLU A 81 -15.79 -10.03 9.81
C GLU A 81 -15.12 -10.99 10.79
N ALA A 82 -15.68 -11.10 12.00
CA ALA A 82 -15.08 -11.89 13.10
C ALA A 82 -14.73 -13.34 12.71
N ARG A 83 -15.47 -13.95 11.75
CA ARG A 83 -15.17 -15.29 11.26
C ARG A 83 -13.87 -15.39 10.45
N TYR A 84 -13.49 -14.30 9.80
CA TYR A 84 -12.39 -14.26 8.83
C TYR A 84 -11.24 -13.37 9.31
N GLU A 85 -11.40 -12.68 10.43
CA GLU A 85 -10.34 -11.87 11.04
C GLU A 85 -9.11 -12.73 11.33
N ARG A 86 -7.93 -12.13 11.15
CA ARG A 86 -6.64 -12.78 11.36
C ARG A 86 -5.97 -12.14 12.56
N TYR A 87 -5.25 -12.95 13.32
CA TYR A 87 -4.29 -12.42 14.27
C TYR A 87 -3.09 -11.89 13.48
N ASP A 88 -3.01 -10.57 13.36
CA ASP A 88 -1.94 -9.87 12.68
C ASP A 88 -1.02 -9.18 13.68
N THR A 89 0.28 -9.22 13.42
CA THR A 89 1.28 -8.53 14.23
C THR A 89 1.98 -7.49 13.37
N SER A 90 2.13 -6.29 13.93
CA SER A 90 2.92 -5.20 13.36
C SER A 90 3.90 -4.68 14.39
N MET A 91 5.10 -4.34 13.94
CA MET A 91 6.16 -3.72 14.74
C MET A 91 6.39 -2.31 14.23
N VAL A 92 6.47 -1.35 15.16
CA VAL A 92 6.77 0.04 14.86
C VAL A 92 8.17 0.35 15.36
N TYR A 93 9.00 0.84 14.45
CA TYR A 93 10.34 1.35 14.73
C TYR A 93 10.32 2.87 14.56
N CYS A 94 10.94 3.58 15.50
CA CYS A 94 11.08 5.03 15.48
C CYS A 94 12.53 5.41 15.80
N GLY A 95 13.12 6.29 15.00
CA GLY A 95 14.47 6.82 15.22
C GLY A 95 15.21 7.16 13.93
N ASP A 96 16.25 7.97 14.06
CA ASP A 96 17.01 8.51 12.93
C ASP A 96 17.86 7.47 12.19
N ASN A 97 18.06 6.30 12.81
CA ASN A 97 18.85 5.21 12.23
C ASN A 97 18.09 4.40 11.17
N LEU A 98 16.82 4.72 10.87
CA LEU A 98 15.97 3.99 9.92
C LEU A 98 16.15 4.39 8.46
N LYS A 99 16.89 5.47 8.20
CA LYS A 99 17.04 6.05 6.87
C LYS A 99 17.55 5.03 5.84
N GLY A 100 18.54 4.21 6.22
CA GLY A 100 19.11 3.20 5.33
C GLY A 100 18.09 2.12 4.93
N GLU A 101 17.29 1.63 5.87
CA GLU A 101 16.23 0.65 5.61
C GLU A 101 15.13 1.25 4.73
N ILE A 102 14.72 2.49 5.02
CA ILE A 102 13.71 3.22 4.25
C ILE A 102 14.17 3.42 2.80
N GLU A 103 15.41 3.87 2.60
CA GLU A 103 16.01 4.02 1.26
C GLU A 103 16.09 2.68 0.52
N ALA A 104 16.48 1.59 1.21
CA ALA A 104 16.51 0.26 0.61
C ALA A 104 15.12 -0.21 0.16
N ILE A 105 14.07 0.11 0.93
CA ILE A 105 12.67 -0.17 0.55
C ILE A 105 12.30 0.63 -0.70
N TYR A 106 12.54 1.94 -0.72
CA TYR A 106 12.23 2.77 -1.90
C TYR A 106 12.96 2.29 -3.16
N ASN A 107 14.25 2.00 -3.06
CA ASN A 107 15.05 1.44 -4.15
C ASN A 107 14.46 0.10 -4.67
N SER A 108 14.00 -0.77 -3.76
CA SER A 108 13.32 -2.01 -4.14
C SER A 108 12.00 -1.75 -4.88
N LEU A 109 11.22 -0.75 -4.45
CA LEU A 109 9.96 -0.35 -5.09
C LEU A 109 10.16 0.29 -6.46
N GLU A 110 11.22 1.09 -6.66
CA GLU A 110 11.56 1.69 -7.95
C GLU A 110 11.92 0.65 -9.00
N ARG A 111 12.71 -0.36 -8.64
CA ARG A 111 13.03 -1.50 -9.53
C ARG A 111 11.82 -2.35 -9.92
N ARG A 112 10.66 -2.09 -9.33
CA ARG A 112 9.39 -2.80 -9.54
C ARG A 112 8.33 -1.96 -10.24
N GLN A 113 8.64 -0.72 -10.60
CA GLN A 113 7.72 0.13 -11.35
C GLN A 113 7.33 -0.51 -12.69
N VAL A 114 6.09 -0.25 -13.08
CA VAL A 114 5.47 -0.69 -14.34
C VAL A 114 5.57 0.44 -15.36
#